data_AF-A1BMB7-F1
#
_entry.id   AF-A1BMB7-F1
#
_cell.length_a   1.000
_cell.length_b   1.000
_cell.length_c   1.000
_cell.angle_alpha   90.00
_cell.angle_beta   90.00
_cell.angle_gamma   90.00
#
_symmetry.space_group_name_H-M   'P 1'
#
loop_
_entity.id
_entity.type
_entity.pdbx_description
1 polymer ?
#
loop_
_entity_poly.entity_id
_entity_poly.type
_entity_poly.pdbx_seq_one_letter_code
_entity_poly.pdbx_strand_id
1 'polypeptide(L)' 'VDFARSAAIHHHDTTILFSLEMSKVELAQRIISAETGVPLAALRNADDIDPNRWNTLNNFYARLQDAPL' A
#
# COMPACT_ATOMS: atom_id res chain seq x y z
N VAL A 1 5.96 -8.89 0.41
CA VAL A 1 6.31 -7.45 0.24
C VAL A 1 6.58 -6.75 1.56
N ASP A 2 6.42 -7.40 2.72
CA ASP A 2 6.60 -6.76 4.02
C ASP A 2 8.01 -6.23 4.29
N PHE A 3 9.06 -6.91 3.84
CA PHE A 3 10.42 -6.42 3.99
C PHE A 3 10.63 -5.11 3.20
N ALA A 4 10.12 -5.04 1.98
CA ALA A 4 10.23 -3.86 1.12
C ALA A 4 9.41 -2.70 1.66
N ARG A 5 8.20 -3.00 2.16
CA ARG A 5 7.34 -2.05 2.89
C ARG A 5 8.06 -1.50 4.13
N SER A 6 8.64 -2.37 4.96
CA SER A 6 9.36 -1.96 6.17
C SER A 6 10.57 -1.09 5.84
N ALA A 7 11.40 -1.51 4.88
CA ALA A 7 12.58 -0.75 4.45
C ALA A 7 12.20 0.64 3.92
N ALA A 8 11.29 0.73 2.95
CA ALA A 8 10.94 2.01 2.33
C ALA A 8 10.07 2.91 3.21
N ILE A 9 9.08 2.37 3.93
CA ILE A 9 8.07 3.18 4.64
C ILE A 9 8.47 3.46 6.09
N HIS A 10 9.10 2.49 6.77
CA HIS A 10 9.46 2.63 8.19
C HIS A 10 10.91 3.07 8.39
N HIS A 11 11.83 2.63 7.53
CA HIS A 11 13.25 2.96 7.61
C HIS A 11 13.74 3.97 6.57
N HIS A 12 12.88 4.36 5.62
CA HIS A 12 13.20 5.31 4.56
C HIS A 12 14.38 4.86 3.67
N ASP A 13 14.63 3.56 3.59
CA ASP A 13 15.69 2.96 2.77
C ASP A 13 15.19 2.75 1.34
N THR A 14 15.98 3.22 0.36
CA THR A 14 15.67 3.03 -1.06
C THR A 14 15.54 1.54 -1.39
N THR A 15 14.35 1.16 -1.85
CA THR A 15 14.00 -0.23 -2.08
C THR A 15 13.56 -0.41 -3.53
N ILE A 16 14.06 -1.45 -4.18
CA ILE A 16 13.62 -1.83 -5.54
C ILE A 16 13.01 -3.22 -5.47
N LEU A 17 11.83 -3.38 -6.05
CA LEU A 17 11.15 -4.66 -6.13
C LEU A 17 10.83 -5.04 -7.57
N PHE A 18 11.34 -6.18 -8.01
CA PHE A 18 10.99 -6.78 -9.29
C PHE A 18 9.92 -7.84 -9.08
N SER A 19 8.75 -7.64 -9.69
CA SER A 19 7.65 -8.61 -9.68
C SER A 19 7.45 -9.15 -11.09
N LEU A 20 7.57 -10.47 -11.23
CA LEU A 20 7.42 -11.17 -12.53
C LEU A 20 6.04 -11.79 -12.72
N GLU A 21 5.28 -11.94 -11.62
CA GLU A 21 3.96 -12.60 -11.62
C GLU A 21 2.84 -11.60 -11.34
N MET A 22 3.07 -10.66 -10.43
CA MET A 22 2.07 -9.67 -10.02
C MET A 22 2.29 -8.35 -10.74
N SER A 23 1.19 -7.73 -11.16
CA SER A 23 1.19 -6.37 -11.70
C SER A 23 1.58 -5.34 -10.63
N LYS A 24 2.04 -4.16 -11.06
CA LYS A 24 2.32 -3.03 -10.16
C LYS A 24 1.12 -2.69 -9.26
N VAL A 25 -0.09 -2.77 -9.81
CA VAL A 25 -1.33 -2.44 -9.09
C VAL A 25 -1.61 -3.45 -7.98
N GLU A 26 -1.53 -4.75 -8.28
CA GLU A 26 -1.74 -5.80 -7.27
C GLU A 26 -0.72 -5.71 -6.15
N LEU A 27 0.52 -5.36 -6.50
CA LEU A 27 1.60 -5.20 -5.55
C LEU A 27 1.37 -4.00 -4.62
N ALA A 28 0.99 -2.85 -5.20
CA ALA A 28 0.64 -1.65 -4.44
C ALA A 28 -0.57 -1.91 -3.51
N GLN A 29 -1.61 -2.58 -4.01
CA GLN A 29 -2.78 -2.94 -3.19
C GLN A 29 -2.42 -3.83 -2.00
N ARG A 30 -1.52 -4.79 -2.19
CA ARG A 30 -1.00 -5.62 -1.09
C ARG A 30 -0.24 -4.79 -0.05
N ILE A 31 0.59 -3.84 -0.47
CA ILE A 31 1.33 -2.94 0.44
C ILE A 31 0.37 -2.04 1.21
N ILE A 32 -0.59 -1.41 0.52
CA ILE A 32 -1.60 -0.55 1.13
C ILE A 32 -2.45 -1.32 2.15
N SER A 33 -2.93 -2.51 1.77
CA SER A 33 -3.71 -3.36 2.67
C SER A 33 -2.92 -3.74 3.92
N ALA A 34 -1.65 -4.14 3.75
CA ALA A 34 -0.79 -4.52 4.86
C ALA A 34 -0.49 -3.37 5.83
N GLU A 35 -0.35 -2.14 5.33
CA GLU A 35 -0.02 -0.98 6.18
C GLU A 35 -1.26 -0.34 6.82
N THR A 36 -2.39 -0.29 6.12
CA THR A 36 -3.61 0.39 6.58
C THR A 36 -4.57 -0.53 7.34
N GLY A 37 -4.38 -1.85 7.24
CA GLY A 37 -5.31 -2.86 7.77
C GLY A 37 -6.64 -2.95 7.00
N VAL A 38 -6.81 -2.19 5.91
CA VAL A 38 -8.00 -2.28 5.05
C VAL A 38 -7.94 -3.57 4.24
N PRO A 39 -8.98 -4.42 4.27
CA PRO A 39 -8.99 -5.66 3.50
C PRO A 39 -8.84 -5.44 1.99
N LEU A 40 -8.07 -6.31 1.33
CA LEU A 40 -7.92 -6.32 -0.14
C LEU A 40 -9.25 -6.36 -0.89
N ALA A 41 -10.26 -7.06 -0.37
CA ALA A 41 -11.60 -7.09 -0.98
C ALA A 41 -12.26 -5.70 -0.99
N ALA A 42 -12.14 -4.96 0.11
CA ALA A 42 -12.66 -3.59 0.20
C ALA A 42 -11.89 -2.63 -0.73
N LEU A 43 -10.60 -2.86 -0.98
CA LEU A 43 -9.84 -2.07 -1.97
C LEU A 43 -10.27 -2.32 -3.43
N ARG A 44 -10.96 -3.43 -3.71
CA ARG A 44 -11.48 -3.76 -5.04
C ARG A 44 -12.91 -3.27 -5.24
N ASN A 45 -13.67 -3.14 -4.16
CA ASN A 45 -15.06 -2.69 -4.15
C ASN A 45 -15.17 -1.38 -3.35
N ALA A 46 -15.20 -0.26 -4.05
CA ALA A 46 -15.26 1.07 -3.43
C ALA A 46 -16.49 1.26 -2.50
N ASP A 47 -17.58 0.53 -2.76
CA ASP A 47 -18.81 0.56 -1.96
C ASP A 47 -18.63 -0.01 -0.54
N ASP A 48 -17.60 -0.83 -0.31
CA ASP A 48 -17.30 -1.45 0.99
C ASP A 48 -16.36 -0.57 1.86
N ILE A 49 -15.97 0.62 1.37
CA ILE A 49 -15.05 1.54 2.06
C ILE A 49 -15.84 2.65 2.75
N ASP A 50 -15.89 2.58 4.08
CA ASP A 50 -16.40 3.66 4.93
C ASP A 50 -15.63 4.98 4.71
N PRO A 51 -16.27 6.16 4.84
CA PRO A 51 -15.58 7.45 4.69
C PRO A 51 -14.34 7.62 5.57
N ASN A 52 -14.31 7.04 6.77
CA ASN A 52 -13.11 7.09 7.62
C ASN A 52 -11.96 6.26 7.04
N ARG A 53 -12.26 5.12 6.41
CA ARG A 53 -11.26 4.32 5.71
C ARG A 53 -10.74 5.03 4.47
N TRP A 54 -11.59 5.75 3.74
CA TRP A 54 -11.15 6.61 2.65
C TRP A 54 -10.12 7.66 3.11
N ASN A 55 -10.36 8.30 4.25
CA ASN A 55 -9.39 9.22 4.83
C ASN A 55 -8.07 8.53 5.20
N THR A 56 -8.11 7.35 5.83
CA THR A 56 -6.91 6.57 6.14
C THR A 56 -6.13 6.18 4.88
N LEU A 57 -6.83 5.76 3.82
CA LEU A 57 -6.22 5.39 2.55
C LEU A 57 -5.55 6.59 1.89
N ASN A 58 -6.22 7.74 1.81
CA ASN A 58 -5.66 8.95 1.22
C ASN A 58 -4.41 9.43 1.98
N ASN A 59 -4.47 9.44 3.31
CA ASN A 59 -3.33 9.80 4.15
C ASN A 59 -2.14 8.86 3.93
N PHE A 60 -2.42 7.56 3.82
CA PHE A 60 -1.37 6.58 3.56
C PHE A 60 -0.80 6.69 2.15
N TYR A 61 -1.65 6.93 1.16
CA TYR A 61 -1.22 7.10 -0.23
C TYR A 61 -0.26 8.28 -0.38
N ALA A 62 -0.53 9.40 0.31
CA ALA A 62 0.38 10.54 0.35
C ALA A 62 1.74 10.17 0.95
N ARG A 63 1.77 9.40 2.05
CA ARG A 63 3.02 8.90 2.67
C ARG A 63 3.77 7.94 1.75
N LEU A 64 3.05 7.09 1.03
CA LEU A 64 3.65 6.13 0.11
C LEU A 64 4.30 6.82 -1.10
N GLN A 65 3.75 7.95 -1.57
CA GLN A 65 4.35 8.74 -2.64
C GLN A 65 5.68 9.40 -2.23
N ASP A 66 5.86 9.68 -0.94
CA ASP A 66 7.08 10.29 -0.39
C ASP A 66 8.14 9.22 -0.03
N ALA A 67 7.71 7.97 0.19
CA ALA A 67 8.58 6.86 0.50
C ALA A 67 9.41 6.40 -0.73
N PRO A 68 10.70 6.03 -0.56
CA PRO A 68 11.57 5.63 -1.66
C PRO A 68 11.37 4.14 -2.05
N LEU A 69 10.20 3.84 -2.62
CA LEU A 69 9.74 2.51 -3.07
C LEU A 69 9.52 2.41 -4.59
#